data_AF-A0A0P9DGQ1-F1
#
_entry.id   AF-A0A0P9DGQ1-F1
#
_cell.length_a   1.000
_cell.length_b   1.000
_cell.length_c   1.000
_cell.angle_alpha   90.00
_cell.angle_beta   90.00
_cell.angle_gamma   90.00
#
_symmetry.space_group_name_H-M   'P 1'
#
loop_
_entity.id
_entity.type
_entity.pdbx_description
1 polymer ?
#
loop_
_entity_poly.entity_id
_entity_poly.type
_entity_poly.pdbx_seq_one_letter_code
_entity_poly.pdbx_strand_id
1 'polypeptide(L)'
;GYERIAVVCGAWHAPALVDLASPKADAALLKGLPKTKLQATWVPWTHGRLAYGSGYGAGIESPGWYEHLWHGMRAGHTSTEVATRWLARVARLLREQDFDVSSAHVIEAVRLAEALAALRGRDFVRPDDVKELAVPVLAHRLILAPEARLRGRSPAEVVRNAVVKVPAPVE
;
A
#
# COMPACT_ATOMS: atom_id res chain seq x y z
N GLY A 1 -18.13 -26.25 -21.56
CA GLY A 1 -17.51 -24.92 -21.30
C GLY A 1 -18.20 -24.31 -20.11
N TYR A 2 -17.53 -23.50 -19.29
CA TYR A 2 -18.14 -22.89 -18.10
C TYR A 2 -19.27 -21.93 -18.49
N GLU A 3 -20.42 -22.05 -17.82
CA GLU A 3 -21.66 -21.36 -18.19
C GLU A 3 -21.83 -20.00 -17.49
N ARG A 4 -20.94 -19.65 -16.53
CA ARG A 4 -20.94 -18.36 -15.81
C ARG A 4 -19.52 -17.88 -15.57
N ILE A 5 -19.16 -16.74 -16.17
CA ILE A 5 -17.83 -16.14 -16.05
C ILE A 5 -18.01 -14.70 -15.53
N ALA A 6 -17.30 -14.36 -14.46
CA ALA A 6 -17.15 -12.99 -13.98
C ALA A 6 -15.83 -12.41 -14.52
N VAL A 7 -15.92 -11.20 -15.06
CA VAL A 7 -14.77 -10.42 -15.55
C VAL A 7 -14.52 -9.29 -14.55
N VAL A 8 -13.29 -9.20 -14.06
CA VAL A 8 -12.83 -8.11 -13.20
C VAL A 8 -11.80 -7.30 -13.96
N CYS A 9 -12.14 -6.07 -14.28
CA CYS A 9 -11.27 -5.08 -14.90
C CYS A 9 -10.33 -4.47 -13.84
N GLY A 10 -9.22 -3.83 -14.25
CA GLY A 10 -8.25 -3.19 -13.34
C GLY A 10 -8.85 -2.12 -12.42
N ALA A 11 -8.03 -1.32 -11.73
CA ALA A 11 -8.50 -0.26 -10.83
C ALA A 11 -9.30 0.83 -11.57
N TRP A 12 -10.58 0.57 -11.80
CA TRP A 12 -11.55 1.52 -12.32
C TRP A 12 -12.04 2.32 -11.12
N HIS A 13 -11.77 3.62 -11.11
CA HIS A 13 -12.43 4.51 -10.18
C HIS A 13 -13.93 4.44 -10.45
N ALA A 14 -14.74 4.44 -9.39
CA ALA A 14 -16.16 4.11 -9.38
C ALA A 14 -17.11 4.79 -10.41
N PRO A 15 -16.83 5.93 -11.07
CA PRO A 15 -17.85 6.59 -11.90
C PRO A 15 -18.40 5.77 -13.07
N ALA A 16 -17.65 4.82 -13.62
CA ALA A 16 -18.07 4.06 -14.82
C ALA A 16 -19.01 2.87 -14.53
N LEU A 17 -19.24 2.52 -13.25
CA LEU A 17 -20.14 1.43 -12.86
C LEU A 17 -21.48 1.93 -12.30
N VAL A 18 -21.67 3.25 -12.24
CA VAL A 18 -22.94 3.86 -11.81
C VAL A 18 -23.99 3.72 -12.91
N ASP A 19 -23.57 3.75 -14.17
CA ASP A 19 -24.41 3.54 -15.33
C ASP A 19 -23.71 2.59 -16.32
N LEU A 20 -24.15 1.33 -16.31
CA LEU A 20 -23.65 0.30 -17.22
C LEU A 20 -24.45 0.38 -18.52
N ALA A 21 -23.92 1.12 -19.50
CA ALA A 21 -24.48 1.16 -20.84
C ALA A 21 -24.53 -0.25 -21.46
N SER A 22 -25.50 -0.49 -22.35
CA SER A 22 -25.62 -1.79 -23.02
C SER A 22 -24.38 -2.08 -23.89
N PRO A 23 -24.01 -3.36 -24.11
CA PRO A 23 -22.92 -3.72 -25.02
C PRO A 23 -23.05 -3.14 -26.44
N LYS A 24 -24.28 -2.84 -26.87
CA LYS A 24 -24.57 -2.20 -28.16
C LYS A 24 -24.14 -0.73 -28.18
N ALA A 25 -24.28 -0.01 -27.07
CA ALA A 25 -23.83 1.37 -26.93
C ALA A 25 -22.30 1.46 -27.00
N ASP A 26 -21.60 0.54 -26.32
CA ASP A 26 -20.14 0.45 -26.38
C ASP A 26 -19.65 0.13 -27.80
N ALA A 27 -20.28 -0.84 -28.46
CA ALA A 27 -19.95 -1.18 -29.85
C ALA A 27 -20.14 0.01 -30.81
N ALA A 28 -21.12 0.88 -30.54
CA ALA A 28 -21.34 2.10 -31.31
C ALA A 28 -20.23 3.13 -31.09
N LEU A 29 -19.75 3.31 -29.85
CA LEU A 29 -18.63 4.21 -29.52
C LEU A 29 -17.31 3.76 -30.14
N LEU A 30 -17.07 2.45 -30.19
CA LEU A 30 -15.85 1.89 -30.77
C LEU A 30 -15.83 1.90 -32.30
N LYS A 31 -16.96 2.21 -32.95
CA LYS A 31 -17.09 2.18 -34.40
C LYS A 31 -16.25 3.28 -35.05
N GLY A 32 -15.37 2.89 -35.97
CA GLY A 32 -14.52 3.82 -36.73
C GLY A 32 -13.22 4.21 -36.03
N LEU A 33 -13.01 3.77 -34.79
CA LEU A 33 -11.73 3.96 -34.11
C LEU A 33 -10.66 3.00 -34.67
N PRO A 34 -9.39 3.44 -34.73
CA PRO A 34 -8.29 2.58 -35.14
C PRO A 34 -8.12 1.41 -34.17
N LYS A 35 -7.96 0.21 -34.73
CA LYS A 35 -7.71 -1.00 -33.93
C LYS A 35 -6.24 -1.06 -33.52
N THR A 36 -5.99 -1.27 -32.23
CA THR A 36 -4.65 -1.50 -31.68
C THR A 36 -4.51 -2.97 -31.28
N LYS A 37 -3.36 -3.59 -31.56
CA LYS A 37 -3.05 -4.93 -31.05
C LYS A 37 -2.89 -4.86 -29.53
N LEU A 38 -3.79 -5.52 -28.81
CA LEU A 38 -3.70 -5.68 -27.36
C LEU A 38 -2.93 -6.96 -27.03
N GLN A 39 -1.97 -6.88 -26.12
CA GLN A 39 -1.43 -8.03 -25.40
C GLN A 39 -1.97 -7.99 -23.97
N ALA A 40 -2.48 -9.11 -23.49
CA ALA A 40 -2.94 -9.27 -22.12
C ALA A 40 -2.23 -10.47 -21.49
N THR A 41 -1.85 -10.34 -20.23
CA THR A 41 -1.27 -11.43 -19.43
C THR A 41 -2.06 -11.57 -18.15
N TRP A 42 -2.25 -12.81 -17.70
CA TRP A 42 -2.84 -13.11 -16.40
C TRP A 42 -1.72 -13.40 -15.41
N VAL A 43 -1.76 -12.71 -14.27
CA VAL A 43 -0.80 -12.93 -13.20
C VAL A 43 -1.57 -13.41 -11.97
N PRO A 44 -1.21 -14.57 -11.39
CA PRO A 44 -1.74 -14.98 -10.10
C PRO A 44 -1.59 -13.86 -9.08
N TRP A 45 -2.67 -13.59 -8.33
CA TRP A 45 -2.69 -12.57 -7.29
C TRP A 45 -1.71 -12.94 -6.18
N THR A 46 -0.48 -12.46 -6.30
CA THR A 46 0.59 -12.72 -5.36
C THR A 46 1.26 -11.39 -5.06
N HIS A 47 1.43 -11.07 -3.78
CA HIS A 47 2.00 -9.80 -3.34
C HIS A 47 3.35 -9.51 -4.02
N GLY A 48 4.20 -10.54 -4.17
CA GLY A 48 5.47 -10.41 -4.87
C GLY A 48 5.35 -9.97 -6.32
N ARG A 49 4.42 -10.54 -7.11
CA ARG A 49 4.25 -10.20 -8.53
C ARG A 49 3.46 -8.91 -8.75
N LEU A 50 2.65 -8.51 -7.77
CA LEU A 50 1.88 -7.26 -7.81
C LEU A 50 2.68 -6.07 -7.30
N ALA A 51 3.81 -6.28 -6.62
CA ALA A 51 4.65 -5.20 -6.14
C ALA A 51 5.32 -4.46 -7.29
N TYR A 52 5.34 -3.13 -7.23
CA TYR A 52 6.13 -2.30 -8.16
C TYR A 52 7.60 -2.74 -8.23
N GLY A 53 8.17 -3.13 -7.08
CA GLY A 53 9.55 -3.61 -6.97
C GLY A 53 9.87 -4.92 -7.72
N SER A 54 8.87 -5.63 -8.25
CA SER A 54 9.06 -6.81 -9.12
C SER A 54 9.33 -6.46 -10.58
N GLY A 55 9.26 -5.17 -10.95
CA GLY A 55 9.33 -4.71 -12.33
C GLY A 55 7.96 -4.63 -13.03
N TYR A 56 6.87 -4.95 -12.32
CA TYR A 56 5.52 -4.71 -12.82
C TYR A 56 5.22 -3.20 -12.81
N GLY A 57 5.21 -2.57 -13.99
CA GLY A 57 5.08 -1.11 -14.13
C GLY A 57 3.76 -0.52 -13.64
N ALA A 58 2.71 -1.34 -13.53
CA ALA A 58 1.44 -0.99 -12.89
C ALA A 58 1.31 -1.58 -11.48
N GLY A 59 2.44 -1.96 -10.87
CA GLY A 59 2.49 -2.59 -9.57
C GLY A 59 2.15 -1.64 -8.44
N ILE A 60 1.63 -2.23 -7.36
CA ILE A 60 1.27 -1.56 -6.14
C ILE A 60 2.55 -1.37 -5.30
N GLU A 61 2.71 -0.19 -4.70
CA GLU A 61 3.91 0.12 -3.90
C GLU A 61 4.06 -0.83 -2.70
N SER A 62 3.00 -0.98 -1.91
CA SER A 62 2.97 -1.88 -0.74
C SER A 62 1.74 -2.79 -0.78
N PRO A 63 1.79 -3.91 -1.52
CA PRO A 63 0.67 -4.86 -1.59
C PRO A 63 0.22 -5.35 -0.20
N GLY A 64 1.17 -5.59 0.72
CA GLY A 64 0.87 -6.04 2.09
C GLY A 64 0.12 -5.00 2.94
N TRP A 65 0.29 -3.71 2.66
CA TRP A 65 -0.50 -2.66 3.31
C TRP A 65 -1.98 -2.80 2.94
N TYR A 66 -2.28 -2.98 1.64
CA TYR A 66 -3.67 -3.04 1.18
C TYR A 66 -4.39 -4.28 1.66
N GLU A 67 -3.70 -5.42 1.72
CA GLU A 67 -4.25 -6.62 2.36
C GLU A 67 -4.52 -6.40 3.85
N HIS A 68 -3.55 -5.83 4.59
CA HIS A 68 -3.73 -5.49 6.01
C HIS A 68 -4.92 -4.55 6.24
N LEU A 69 -5.05 -3.52 5.41
CA LEU A 69 -6.18 -2.60 5.42
C LEU A 69 -7.50 -3.32 5.15
N TRP A 70 -7.54 -4.19 4.13
CA TRP A 70 -8.72 -4.97 3.78
C TRP A 70 -9.20 -5.85 4.93
N HIS A 71 -8.31 -6.63 5.55
CA HIS A 71 -8.66 -7.46 6.70
C HIS A 71 -9.06 -6.62 7.91
N GLY A 72 -8.38 -5.48 8.13
CA GLY A 72 -8.75 -4.55 9.19
C GLY A 72 -10.18 -4.01 9.03
N MET A 73 -10.53 -3.56 7.83
CA MET A 73 -11.89 -3.10 7.52
C MET A 73 -12.92 -4.21 7.69
N ARG A 74 -12.63 -5.43 7.24
CA ARG A 74 -13.52 -6.59 7.41
C ARG A 74 -13.71 -7.01 8.87
N ALA A 75 -12.71 -6.77 9.71
CA ALA A 75 -12.76 -7.01 11.14
C ALA A 75 -13.41 -5.86 11.93
N GLY A 76 -13.83 -4.77 11.27
CA GLY A 76 -14.41 -3.60 11.93
C GLY A 76 -13.39 -2.73 12.68
N HIS A 77 -12.10 -2.88 12.39
CA HIS A 77 -11.08 -2.02 13.00
C HIS A 77 -11.21 -0.57 12.51
N THR A 78 -11.02 0.36 13.43
CA THR A 78 -10.86 1.79 13.14
C THR A 78 -9.58 2.07 12.35
N SER A 79 -9.52 3.24 11.70
CA SER A 79 -8.33 3.67 10.96
C SER A 79 -7.07 3.74 11.85
N THR A 80 -7.23 4.16 13.11
CA THR A 80 -6.17 4.20 14.13
C THR A 80 -5.68 2.80 14.50
N GLU A 81 -6.57 1.82 14.68
CA GLU A 81 -6.16 0.43 14.96
C GLU A 81 -5.42 -0.20 13.79
N VAL A 82 -5.87 0.06 12.55
CA VAL A 82 -5.17 -0.37 11.34
C VAL A 82 -3.77 0.23 11.28
N ALA A 83 -3.63 1.54 11.50
CA ALA A 83 -2.36 2.25 11.53
C ALA A 83 -1.43 1.71 12.64
N THR A 84 -1.95 1.51 13.84
CA THR A 84 -1.22 1.01 15.01
C THR A 84 -0.63 -0.37 14.75
N ARG A 85 -1.46 -1.30 14.26
CA ARG A 85 -1.02 -2.67 13.93
C ARG A 85 0.02 -2.67 12.81
N TRP A 86 -0.12 -1.78 11.83
CA TRP A 86 0.87 -1.65 10.76
C TRP A 86 2.20 -1.13 11.28
N LEU A 87 2.21 -0.03 12.02
CA LEU A 87 3.43 0.56 12.59
C LEU A 87 4.11 -0.39 13.58
N ALA A 88 3.35 -1.20 14.32
CA ALA A 88 3.92 -2.27 15.14
C ALA A 88 4.65 -3.34 14.31
N ARG A 89 4.11 -3.71 13.13
CA ARG A 89 4.80 -4.62 12.19
C ARG A 89 6.06 -3.99 11.59
N VAL A 90 6.01 -2.70 11.23
CA VAL A 90 7.18 -1.94 10.76
C VAL A 90 8.27 -1.91 11.83
N ALA A 91 7.90 -1.59 13.08
CA ALA A 91 8.84 -1.58 14.20
C ALA A 91 9.45 -2.96 14.45
N ARG A 92 8.67 -4.04 14.34
CA ARG A 92 9.20 -5.41 14.41
C ARG A 92 10.21 -5.69 13.31
N LEU A 93 9.89 -5.35 12.05
CA LEU A 93 10.80 -5.53 10.92
C LEU A 93 12.13 -4.76 11.12
N LEU A 94 12.06 -3.54 11.66
CA LEU A 94 13.25 -2.73 11.95
C LEU A 94 14.08 -3.35 13.08
N ARG A 95 13.45 -3.87 14.14
CA ARG A 95 14.15 -4.58 15.24
C ARG A 95 14.80 -5.88 14.77
N GLU A 96 14.17 -6.61 13.85
CA GLU A 96 14.76 -7.80 13.21
C GLU A 96 16.01 -7.46 12.37
N GLN A 97 16.22 -6.18 12.05
CA GLN A 97 17.42 -5.64 11.39
C GLN A 97 18.35 -4.90 12.38
N ASP A 98 18.23 -5.18 13.67
CA ASP A 98 19.01 -4.59 14.76
C ASP A 98 18.86 -3.07 14.92
N PHE A 99 17.76 -2.48 14.43
CA PHE A 99 17.44 -1.07 14.69
C PHE A 99 16.61 -0.91 15.97
N ASP A 100 17.05 -0.01 16.85
CA ASP A 100 16.30 0.33 18.07
C ASP A 100 15.06 1.17 17.75
N VAL A 101 13.91 0.51 17.81
CA VAL A 101 12.59 1.13 17.65
C VAL A 101 11.72 0.71 18.81
N SER A 102 11.65 1.49 19.89
CA SER A 102 10.76 1.20 21.02
C SER A 102 9.26 1.31 20.70
N SER A 103 8.39 0.86 21.60
CA SER A 103 6.93 1.08 21.52
C SER A 103 6.56 2.56 21.53
N ALA A 104 7.34 3.42 22.19
CA ALA A 104 7.12 4.87 22.21
C ALA A 104 7.17 5.47 20.79
N HIS A 105 8.07 4.98 19.94
CA HIS A 105 8.11 5.40 18.53
C HIS A 105 6.82 5.06 17.78
N VAL A 106 6.24 3.88 18.05
CA VAL A 106 4.97 3.47 17.43
C VAL A 106 3.83 4.36 17.92
N ILE A 107 3.74 4.61 19.23
CA ILE A 107 2.71 5.46 19.84
C ILE A 107 2.77 6.87 19.24
N GLU A 108 3.95 7.48 19.18
CA GLU A 108 4.11 8.82 18.62
C GLU A 108 3.83 8.86 17.11
N ALA A 109 4.20 7.83 16.36
CA ALA A 109 3.90 7.76 14.92
C ALA A 109 2.38 7.68 14.66
N VAL A 110 1.64 6.91 15.47
CA VAL A 110 0.17 6.85 15.39
C VAL A 110 -0.44 8.20 15.74
N ARG A 111 -0.03 8.78 16.87
CA ARG A 111 -0.54 10.07 17.36
C ARG A 111 -0.32 11.20 16.34
N LEU A 112 0.87 11.25 15.72
CA LEU A 112 1.17 12.24 14.70
C LEU A 112 0.40 11.99 13.40
N ALA A 113 0.11 10.73 13.04
CA ALA A 113 -0.72 10.42 11.89
C ALA A 113 -2.18 10.86 12.10
N GLU A 114 -2.72 10.69 13.31
CA GLU A 114 -4.03 11.23 13.69
C GLU A 114 -4.05 12.76 13.66
N ALA A 115 -3.02 13.40 14.23
CA ALA A 115 -2.88 14.85 14.17
C ALA A 115 -2.80 15.37 12.73
N LEU A 116 -2.05 14.70 11.86
CA LEU A 116 -1.97 15.08 10.44
C LEU A 116 -3.30 14.89 9.72
N ALA A 117 -4.03 13.80 9.99
CA ALA A 117 -5.37 13.60 9.46
C ALA A 117 -6.31 14.75 9.88
N ALA A 118 -6.29 15.13 11.16
CA ALA A 118 -7.08 16.23 11.70
C ALA A 118 -6.71 17.59 11.05
N LEU A 119 -5.41 17.88 10.89
CA LEU A 119 -4.93 19.08 10.19
C LEU A 119 -5.36 19.11 8.71
N ARG A 120 -5.59 17.94 8.11
CA ARG A 120 -6.11 17.77 6.75
C ARG A 120 -7.63 17.71 6.69
N GLY A 121 -8.33 18.04 7.78
CA GLY A 121 -9.79 18.09 7.86
C GLY A 121 -10.46 16.71 7.81
N ARG A 122 -9.77 15.65 8.24
CA ARG A 122 -10.27 14.27 8.27
C ARG A 122 -10.33 13.74 9.69
N ASP A 123 -11.35 12.93 9.96
CA ASP A 123 -11.56 12.19 11.20
C ASP A 123 -10.99 10.75 11.15
N PHE A 124 -10.30 10.40 10.06
CA PHE A 124 -9.68 9.10 9.87
C PHE A 124 -8.26 9.20 9.29
N VAL A 125 -7.40 8.30 9.77
CA VAL A 125 -6.02 8.14 9.30
C VAL A 125 -6.02 7.45 7.93
N ARG A 126 -5.29 8.02 6.96
CA ARG A 126 -5.04 7.40 5.65
C ARG A 126 -3.70 6.69 5.61
N PRO A 127 -3.52 5.74 4.66
CA PRO A 127 -2.23 5.13 4.39
C PRO A 127 -1.10 6.14 4.25
N ASP A 128 -1.37 7.25 3.56
CA ASP A 128 -0.35 8.27 3.29
C ASP A 128 0.06 9.01 4.55
N ASP A 129 -0.84 9.21 5.52
CA ASP A 129 -0.48 9.81 6.81
C ASP A 129 0.48 8.87 7.57
N VAL A 130 0.18 7.57 7.59
CA VAL A 130 1.06 6.57 8.23
C VAL A 130 2.44 6.55 7.57
N LYS A 131 2.50 6.54 6.23
CA LYS A 131 3.76 6.56 5.48
C LYS A 131 4.57 7.82 5.75
N GLU A 132 3.90 8.96 5.75
CA GLU A 132 4.52 10.27 5.93
C GLU A 132 5.09 10.43 7.34
N LEU A 133 4.36 10.02 8.39
CA LEU A 133 4.81 10.18 9.77
C LEU A 133 5.74 9.07 10.26
N ALA A 134 5.71 7.88 9.66
CA ALA A 134 6.65 6.83 10.00
C ALA A 134 8.10 7.30 9.82
N VAL A 135 8.40 8.04 8.75
CA VAL A 135 9.78 8.48 8.45
C VAL A 135 10.36 9.40 9.52
N PRO A 136 9.81 10.59 9.81
CA PRO A 136 10.39 11.50 10.80
C PRO A 136 10.38 10.89 12.20
N VAL A 137 9.42 10.04 12.56
CA VAL A 137 9.35 9.46 13.91
C VAL A 137 10.30 8.28 14.08
N LEU A 138 10.33 7.33 13.14
CA LEU A 138 11.15 6.13 13.30
C LEU A 138 12.62 6.38 12.92
N ALA A 139 12.91 7.35 12.03
CA ALA A 139 14.27 7.58 11.56
C ALA A 139 15.11 8.44 12.52
N HIS A 140 14.49 9.27 13.37
CA HIS A 140 15.23 10.29 14.14
C HIS A 140 16.24 9.72 15.15
N ARG A 141 16.06 8.48 15.60
CA ARG A 141 16.95 7.76 16.53
C ARG A 141 17.59 6.51 15.94
N LEU A 142 17.38 6.28 14.64
CA LEU A 142 17.90 5.11 13.98
C LEU A 142 19.38 5.33 13.65
N ILE A 143 20.25 4.57 14.33
CA ILE A 143 21.70 4.61 14.14
C ILE A 143 22.06 3.56 13.09
N LEU A 144 22.67 4.02 11.98
CA LEU A 144 23.19 3.12 10.95
C LEU A 144 24.61 2.68 11.29
N ALA A 145 24.91 1.42 10.98
CA ALA A 145 26.27 0.91 10.97
C ALA A 145 27.16 1.76 10.03
N PRO A 146 28.46 1.97 10.36
CA PRO A 146 29.38 2.78 9.57
C PRO A 146 29.40 2.38 8.09
N GLU A 147 29.37 1.09 7.79
CA GLU A 147 29.40 0.53 6.44
C GLU A 147 28.15 0.93 5.63
N ALA A 148 26.98 0.98 6.27
CA ALA A 148 25.74 1.41 5.62
C ALA A 148 25.77 2.90 5.27
N ARG A 149 26.33 3.73 6.16
CA ARG A 149 26.52 5.17 5.91
C ARG A 149 27.51 5.42 4.78
N LEU A 150 28.61 4.66 4.73
CA LEU A 150 29.62 4.75 3.66
C LEU A 150 29.05 4.38 2.28
N ARG A 151 28.04 3.50 2.23
CA ARG A 151 27.28 3.19 1.01
C ARG A 151 26.19 4.22 0.68
N GLY A 152 26.17 5.36 1.36
CA GLY A 152 25.22 6.44 1.12
C GLY A 152 23.80 6.18 1.61
N ARG A 153 23.55 5.16 2.43
CA ARG A 153 22.21 4.93 3.00
C ARG A 153 21.90 5.93 4.10
N SER A 154 20.65 6.40 4.11
CA SER A 154 20.10 7.25 5.17
C SER A 154 19.09 6.50 6.07
N PRO A 155 18.97 6.87 7.36
CA PRO A 155 17.91 6.36 8.23
C PRO A 155 16.50 6.51 7.64
N ALA A 156 16.25 7.63 6.97
CA ALA A 156 14.98 7.91 6.32
C ALA A 156 14.66 6.91 5.20
N GLU A 157 15.66 6.50 4.40
CA GLU A 157 15.48 5.47 3.37
C GLU A 157 15.25 4.09 3.97
N VAL A 158 15.92 3.76 5.07
CA VAL A 158 15.69 2.49 5.78
C VAL A 158 14.24 2.40 6.24
N VAL A 159 13.73 3.45 6.88
CA VAL A 159 12.33 3.49 7.33
C VAL A 159 11.35 3.49 6.15
N ARG A 160 11.57 4.30 5.11
CA ARG A 160 10.71 4.29 3.90
C ARG A 160 10.60 2.88 3.32
N ASN A 161 11.73 2.20 3.18
CA ASN A 161 11.75 0.83 2.70
C ASN A 161 11.02 -0.13 3.65
N ALA A 162 11.23 0.00 4.97
CA ALA A 162 10.57 -0.85 5.96
C ALA A 162 9.04 -0.71 5.91
N VAL A 163 8.53 0.52 5.82
CA VAL A 163 7.09 0.82 5.74
C VAL A 163 6.46 0.19 4.50
N VAL A 164 7.16 0.17 3.38
CA VAL A 164 6.66 -0.39 2.11
C VAL A 164 6.81 -1.91 2.05
N LYS A 165 7.86 -2.47 2.66
CA LYS A 165 8.25 -3.89 2.57
C LYS A 165 7.63 -4.79 3.63
N VAL A 166 6.82 -4.28 4.57
CA VAL A 166 6.12 -5.15 5.52
C VAL A 166 5.34 -6.19 4.70
N PRO A 167 5.67 -7.49 4.85
CA PRO A 167 5.02 -8.51 4.07
C PRO A 167 3.55 -8.60 4.48
N ALA A 168 2.73 -8.83 3.47
CA ALA A 168 1.42 -9.42 3.60
C ALA A 168 1.49 -10.70 4.47
N PRO A 169 0.58 -10.92 5.43
CA PRO A 169 0.44 -12.24 6.04
C PRO A 169 0.29 -13.30 4.96
N VAL A 170 1.09 -14.35 5.02
CA VAL A 170 0.87 -15.54 4.18
C VAL A 170 -0.34 -16.28 4.73
N GLU A 171 -1.30 -16.58 3.84
CA GLU A 171 -2.43 -17.49 4.10
C GLU A 171 -1.96 -18.90 4.49
#